data_AF-A0A974YKK2-F1
#
_entry.id   AF-A0A974YKK2-F1
#
_cell.length_a   1.000
_cell.length_b   1.000
_cell.length_c   1.000
_cell.angle_alpha   90.00
_cell.angle_beta   90.00
_cell.angle_gamma   90.00
#
_symmetry.space_group_name_H-M   'P 1'
#
loop_
_entity.id
_entity.type
_entity.pdbx_description
1 polymer ?
#
loop_
_entity_poly.entity_id
_entity_poly.type
_entity_poly.pdbx_seq_one_letter_code
_entity_poly.pdbx_strand_id
1 'polypeptide(L)'
;MLFWFEVGSTKDGGISNPLLHLWSLGVEEQFYIVWPLAAWIAWRRGMSVIKTIAAVALVSMIFNLVIVYIDRTTAFYLPVTRFWELLAGAALAELERSHGGLSRPAANLAAIAGIVLLVLSFALIREKQAFPGIIAAAPVLGAVLVIAAGRTAVFKTLIFSNRIAVAIGLISYPLYLWHWPLLSFGYIIGHDTPAKEVRFALLAASVVLAALTYMIIEKPIRFGRFRKSAVAVPLFAIMTFIGAAGYWVSEQAQHALPRDVAQVGVPVAENTAPPQKESRHVTRDGRSL
;
A
#
# COMPACT_ATOMS: atom_id res chain seq x y z
N MET A 1 -0.42 9.17 6.90
CA MET A 1 -1.44 9.91 7.69
C MET A 1 -2.25 10.85 6.82
N LEU A 2 -1.65 11.64 5.92
CA LEU A 2 -2.40 12.54 5.01
C LEU A 2 -3.42 11.81 4.11
N PHE A 3 -3.03 10.73 3.43
CA PHE A 3 -3.94 9.97 2.55
C PHE A 3 -5.18 9.40 3.25
N TRP A 4 -5.10 9.13 4.55
CA TRP A 4 -6.24 8.67 5.35
C TRP A 4 -7.34 9.74 5.41
N PHE A 5 -6.96 11.00 5.63
CA PHE A 5 -7.89 12.12 5.66
C PHE A 5 -8.48 12.42 4.28
N GLU A 6 -7.67 12.32 3.21
CA GLU A 6 -8.11 12.61 1.86
C GLU A 6 -9.12 11.57 1.34
N VAL A 7 -8.84 10.27 1.50
CA VAL A 7 -9.75 9.21 1.01
C VAL A 7 -11.08 9.22 1.78
N GLY A 8 -11.04 9.45 3.09
CA GLY A 8 -12.26 9.57 3.90
C GLY A 8 -13.17 10.73 3.49
N SER A 9 -12.61 11.74 2.82
CA SER A 9 -13.34 12.94 2.37
C SER A 9 -13.92 12.83 0.95
N THR A 10 -13.43 11.90 0.13
CA THR A 10 -13.79 11.79 -1.29
C THR A 10 -14.78 10.66 -1.58
N LYS A 11 -15.84 10.94 -2.37
CA LYS A 11 -16.88 9.96 -2.72
C LYS A 11 -16.45 8.92 -3.77
N ASP A 12 -15.35 9.16 -4.48
CA ASP A 12 -14.84 8.33 -5.58
C ASP A 12 -13.79 7.31 -5.11
N GLY A 13 -13.61 7.14 -3.79
CA GLY A 13 -12.59 6.25 -3.23
C GLY A 13 -11.16 6.73 -3.44
N GLY A 14 -10.95 8.02 -3.77
CA GLY A 14 -9.63 8.61 -3.95
C GLY A 14 -9.04 8.44 -5.36
N ILE A 15 -9.83 8.03 -6.35
CA ILE A 15 -9.38 7.91 -7.75
C ILE A 15 -8.94 9.27 -8.31
N SER A 16 -9.59 10.36 -7.89
CA SER A 16 -9.21 11.75 -8.20
C SER A 16 -7.95 12.24 -7.50
N ASN A 17 -7.31 11.43 -6.65
CA ASN A 17 -6.04 11.76 -6.02
C ASN A 17 -4.88 11.10 -6.80
N PRO A 18 -4.10 11.86 -7.60
CA PRO A 18 -3.02 11.31 -8.41
C PRO A 18 -1.87 10.74 -7.58
N LEU A 19 -1.77 11.13 -6.31
CA LEU A 19 -0.70 10.69 -5.43
C LEU A 19 -1.14 9.58 -4.49
N LEU A 20 -2.41 9.13 -4.56
CA LEU A 20 -2.97 8.16 -3.61
C LEU A 20 -2.05 6.95 -3.45
N HIS A 21 -1.68 6.30 -4.56
CA HIS A 21 -0.85 5.10 -4.58
C HIS A 21 0.41 5.17 -3.71
N LEU A 22 1.03 6.35 -3.54
CA LEU A 22 2.22 6.56 -2.71
C LEU A 22 2.02 6.26 -1.22
N TRP A 23 0.77 6.04 -0.77
CA TRP A 23 0.48 5.64 0.60
C TRP A 23 1.27 4.39 1.02
N SER A 24 1.38 3.37 0.15
CA SER A 24 2.10 2.12 0.47
C SER A 24 3.59 2.35 0.55
N LEU A 25 4.15 3.20 -0.33
CA LEU A 25 5.55 3.61 -0.25
C LEU A 25 5.83 4.34 1.08
N GLY A 26 4.93 5.22 1.52
CA GLY A 26 5.06 5.90 2.81
C GLY A 26 5.03 4.94 4.01
N VAL A 27 4.29 3.82 3.92
CA VAL A 27 4.33 2.75 4.95
C VAL A 27 5.69 2.04 4.94
N GLU A 28 6.21 1.70 3.76
CA GLU A 28 7.50 1.05 3.60
C GLU A 28 8.66 1.91 4.12
N GLU A 29 8.70 3.20 3.77
CA GLU A 29 9.75 4.13 4.23
C GLU A 29 9.74 4.28 5.76
N GLN A 30 8.56 4.40 6.37
CA GLN A 30 8.45 4.43 7.83
C GLN A 30 8.95 3.14 8.47
N PHE A 31 8.62 1.98 7.87
CA PHE A 31 9.14 0.70 8.33
C PHE A 31 10.68 0.66 8.22
N TYR A 32 11.26 1.11 7.10
CA TYR A 32 12.72 1.11 6.90
C TYR A 32 13.47 2.08 7.80
N ILE A 33 12.82 3.09 8.37
CA ILE A 33 13.40 3.94 9.41
C ILE A 33 13.28 3.28 10.78
N VAL A 34 12.08 2.83 11.15
CA VAL A 34 11.77 2.36 12.50
C VAL A 34 12.33 0.97 12.78
N TRP A 35 12.20 0.04 11.85
CA TRP A 35 12.54 -1.36 12.06
C TRP A 35 14.05 -1.60 12.26
N PRO A 36 14.97 -1.06 11.44
CA PRO A 36 16.40 -1.23 11.67
C PRO A 36 16.85 -0.67 13.02
N LEU A 37 16.28 0.46 13.46
CA LEU A 37 16.55 1.02 14.79
C LEU A 37 16.07 0.07 15.91
N ALA A 38 14.86 -0.47 15.79
CA ALA A 38 14.31 -1.41 16.76
C ALA A 38 15.14 -2.71 16.84
N ALA A 39 15.53 -3.27 15.69
CA ALA A 39 16.39 -4.45 15.61
C ALA A 39 17.77 -4.19 16.21
N TRP A 40 18.35 -3.01 15.94
CA TRP A 40 19.64 -2.60 16.51
C TRP A 40 19.57 -2.46 18.04
N ILE A 41 18.52 -1.83 18.59
CA ILE A 41 18.31 -1.72 20.04
C ILE A 41 18.17 -3.11 20.67
N ALA A 42 17.37 -4.00 20.06
CA ALA A 42 17.20 -5.37 20.55
C ALA A 42 18.54 -6.10 20.62
N TRP A 43 19.32 -6.04 19.53
CA TRP A 43 20.66 -6.64 19.48
C TRP A 43 21.61 -6.04 20.53
N ARG A 44 21.65 -4.70 20.69
CA ARG A 44 22.49 -4.01 21.69
C ARG A 44 22.12 -4.38 23.13
N ARG A 45 20.85 -4.72 23.39
CA ARG A 45 20.36 -5.17 24.70
C ARG A 45 20.48 -6.68 24.92
N GLY A 46 21.11 -7.42 23.99
CA GLY A 46 21.22 -8.87 24.05
C GLY A 46 19.88 -9.60 23.88
N MET A 47 18.84 -8.91 23.38
CA MET A 47 17.55 -9.50 23.10
C MET A 47 17.59 -10.29 21.79
N SER A 48 16.82 -11.37 21.73
CA SER A 48 16.66 -12.15 20.51
C SER A 48 15.88 -11.36 19.46
N VAL A 49 16.52 -11.03 18.34
CA VAL A 49 15.91 -10.26 17.24
C VAL A 49 14.64 -10.95 16.72
N ILE A 50 14.64 -12.28 16.56
CA ILE A 50 13.44 -13.02 16.13
C ILE A 50 12.28 -12.93 17.12
N LYS A 51 12.54 -12.91 18.44
CA LYS A 51 11.50 -12.68 19.44
C LYS A 51 10.96 -11.25 19.38
N THR A 52 11.82 -10.27 19.12
CA THR A 52 11.40 -8.88 18.89
C THR A 52 10.54 -8.75 17.63
N ILE A 53 10.92 -9.39 16.52
CA ILE A 53 10.11 -9.46 15.30
C ILE A 53 8.72 -10.02 15.63
N ALA A 54 8.67 -11.18 16.28
CA ALA A 54 7.43 -11.85 16.63
C ALA A 54 6.54 -10.98 17.53
N ALA A 55 7.12 -10.32 18.54
CA ALA A 55 6.37 -9.44 19.44
C ALA A 55 5.77 -8.24 18.70
N VAL A 56 6.56 -7.52 17.88
CA VAL A 56 6.07 -6.36 17.14
C VAL A 56 5.06 -6.77 16.07
N ALA A 57 5.29 -7.89 15.38
CA ALA A 57 4.37 -8.41 14.38
C ALA A 57 3.04 -8.82 15.02
N LEU A 58 3.06 -9.43 16.22
CA LEU A 58 1.85 -9.78 16.95
C LEU A 58 1.06 -8.54 17.35
N VAL A 59 1.73 -7.51 17.89
CA VAL A 59 1.07 -6.23 18.23
C VAL A 59 0.45 -5.61 16.98
N SER A 60 1.20 -5.51 15.88
CA SER A 60 0.73 -4.99 14.60
C SER A 60 -0.48 -5.79 14.07
N MET A 61 -0.46 -7.12 14.18
CA MET A 61 -1.57 -7.99 13.80
C MET A 61 -2.80 -7.78 14.69
N ILE A 62 -2.65 -7.60 16.00
CA ILE A 62 -3.76 -7.29 16.90
C ILE A 62 -4.41 -5.97 16.48
N PHE A 63 -3.62 -4.93 16.22
CA PHE A 63 -4.13 -3.65 15.71
C PHE A 63 -4.86 -3.82 14.37
N ASN A 64 -4.32 -4.62 13.44
CA ASN A 64 -5.00 -4.95 12.18
C ASN A 64 -6.37 -5.58 12.42
N LEU A 65 -6.43 -6.62 13.26
CA LEU A 65 -7.66 -7.35 13.53
C LEU A 65 -8.70 -6.51 14.25
N VAL A 66 -8.30 -5.60 15.14
CA VAL A 66 -9.25 -4.71 15.83
C VAL A 66 -9.75 -3.62 14.89
N ILE A 67 -8.83 -2.92 14.21
CA ILE A 67 -9.18 -1.74 13.42
C ILE A 67 -9.97 -2.11 12.16
N VAL A 68 -9.71 -3.27 11.53
CA VAL A 68 -10.42 -3.67 10.29
C VAL A 68 -11.93 -3.81 10.47
N TYR A 69 -12.41 -4.10 11.68
CA TYR A 69 -13.84 -4.16 11.99
C TYR A 69 -14.44 -2.82 12.44
N ILE A 70 -13.60 -1.86 12.84
CA ILE A 70 -14.03 -0.50 13.23
C ILE A 70 -14.07 0.39 11.99
N ASP A 71 -12.94 0.49 11.30
CA ASP A 71 -12.80 1.24 10.06
C ASP A 71 -11.78 0.56 9.14
N ARG A 72 -12.29 -0.03 8.05
CA ARG A 72 -11.50 -0.71 7.02
C ARG A 72 -10.53 0.24 6.32
N THR A 73 -10.93 1.49 6.12
CA THR A 73 -10.09 2.50 5.46
C THR A 73 -8.89 2.81 6.33
N THR A 74 -9.10 3.07 7.63
CA THR A 74 -8.00 3.24 8.59
C THR A 74 -7.11 2.00 8.63
N ALA A 75 -7.69 0.80 8.73
CA ALA A 75 -6.90 -0.45 8.77
C ALA A 75 -6.03 -0.66 7.52
N PHE A 76 -6.48 -0.16 6.37
CA PHE A 76 -5.76 -0.29 5.11
C PHE A 76 -4.58 0.69 4.99
N TYR A 77 -4.78 1.95 5.38
CA TYR A 77 -3.78 3.02 5.20
C TYR A 77 -2.83 3.22 6.39
N LEU A 78 -3.16 2.72 7.58
CA LEU A 78 -2.34 2.93 8.77
C LEU A 78 -1.09 2.01 8.76
N PRO A 79 0.13 2.53 8.97
CA PRO A 79 1.34 1.70 8.99
C PRO A 79 1.31 0.61 10.06
N VAL A 80 0.78 0.94 11.25
CA VAL A 80 0.77 0.04 12.42
C VAL A 80 -0.02 -1.24 12.16
N THR A 81 -1.07 -1.21 11.34
CA THR A 81 -1.87 -2.41 10.99
C THR A 81 -1.23 -3.24 9.87
N ARG A 82 -0.20 -2.72 9.19
CA ARG A 82 0.44 -3.35 8.01
C ARG A 82 1.86 -3.83 8.29
N PHE A 83 2.52 -3.32 9.32
CA PHE A 83 3.92 -3.67 9.65
C PHE A 83 4.16 -5.17 9.83
N TRP A 84 3.19 -5.95 10.33
CA TRP A 84 3.34 -7.40 10.46
C TRP A 84 3.64 -8.09 9.12
N GLU A 85 3.16 -7.54 7.99
CA GLU A 85 3.38 -8.07 6.64
C GLU A 85 4.85 -7.93 6.23
N LEU A 86 5.44 -6.77 6.50
CA LEU A 86 6.86 -6.49 6.26
C LEU A 86 7.76 -7.25 7.26
N LEU A 87 7.31 -7.38 8.50
CA LEU A 87 8.00 -8.15 9.54
C LEU A 87 8.03 -9.65 9.22
N ALA A 88 7.07 -10.20 8.48
CA ALA A 88 7.14 -11.56 8.00
C ALA A 88 8.35 -11.77 7.07
N GLY A 89 8.67 -10.79 6.22
CA GLY A 89 9.89 -10.76 5.42
C GLY A 89 11.16 -10.62 6.28
N ALA A 90 11.13 -9.77 7.30
CA ALA A 90 12.24 -9.65 8.25
C ALA A 90 12.49 -10.95 9.04
N ALA A 91 11.42 -11.65 9.45
CA ALA A 91 11.50 -12.95 10.10
C ALA A 91 12.16 -13.99 9.18
N LEU A 92 11.74 -14.03 7.91
CA LEU A 92 12.35 -14.91 6.92
C LEU A 92 13.86 -14.64 6.79
N ALA A 93 14.26 -13.38 6.65
CA ALA A 93 15.68 -13.02 6.53
C ALA A 93 16.50 -13.46 7.76
N GLU A 94 15.96 -13.30 8.96
CA GLU A 94 16.62 -13.73 10.21
C GLU A 94 16.69 -15.26 10.34
N LEU A 95 15.66 -15.97 9.89
CA LEU A 95 15.63 -17.44 9.85
C LEU A 95 16.66 -17.99 8.85
N GLU A 96 16.73 -17.43 7.64
CA GLU A 96 17.74 -17.80 6.64
C GLU A 96 19.16 -17.51 7.14
N ARG A 97 19.36 -16.38 7.84
CA ARG A 97 20.66 -16.04 8.44
C ARG A 97 21.10 -17.05 9.51
N SER A 98 20.16 -17.56 10.31
CA SER A 98 20.45 -18.43 11.46
C SER A 98 20.49 -19.93 11.12
N HIS A 99 19.67 -20.38 10.17
CA HIS A 99 19.50 -21.80 9.84
C HIS A 99 19.87 -22.15 8.39
N GLY A 100 20.21 -21.16 7.56
CA GLY A 100 20.45 -21.35 6.13
C GLY A 100 19.17 -21.41 5.30
N GLY A 101 19.32 -21.65 4.00
CA GLY A 101 18.20 -21.78 3.07
C GLY A 101 17.56 -23.17 3.06
N LEU A 102 16.42 -23.29 2.37
CA LEU A 102 15.71 -24.55 2.21
C LEU A 102 16.48 -25.56 1.33
N SER A 103 16.35 -26.85 1.65
CA SER A 103 16.79 -27.94 0.76
C SER A 103 16.03 -27.89 -0.57
N ARG A 104 16.61 -28.43 -1.65
CA ARG A 104 16.00 -28.34 -3.00
C ARG A 104 14.56 -28.89 -3.07
N PRO A 105 14.21 -30.03 -2.46
CA PRO A 105 12.82 -30.50 -2.43
C PRO A 105 11.89 -29.54 -1.65
N ALA A 106 12.32 -29.08 -0.48
CA ALA A 106 11.55 -28.15 0.35
C ALA A 106 11.35 -26.80 -0.36
N ALA A 107 12.38 -26.30 -1.05
CA ALA A 107 12.33 -25.08 -1.84
C ALA A 107 11.34 -25.18 -3.01
N ASN A 108 11.31 -26.30 -3.74
CA ASN A 108 10.33 -26.52 -4.81
C ASN A 108 8.90 -26.58 -4.25
N LEU A 109 8.69 -27.28 -3.13
CA LEU A 109 7.37 -27.35 -2.49
C LEU A 109 6.91 -25.97 -2.00
N ALA A 110 7.80 -25.22 -1.34
CA ALA A 110 7.54 -23.86 -0.90
C ALA A 110 7.20 -22.94 -2.08
N ALA A 111 7.95 -23.00 -3.19
CA ALA A 111 7.66 -22.20 -4.37
C ALA A 111 6.27 -22.51 -4.96
N ILE A 112 5.91 -23.79 -5.11
CA ILE A 112 4.61 -24.20 -5.64
C ILE A 112 3.49 -23.77 -4.70
N ALA A 113 3.60 -24.08 -3.40
CA ALA A 113 2.62 -23.69 -2.40
C ALA A 113 2.45 -22.17 -2.34
N GLY A 114 3.55 -21.42 -2.41
CA GLY A 114 3.54 -19.96 -2.41
C GLY A 114 2.86 -19.38 -3.65
N ILE A 115 3.16 -19.89 -4.85
CA ILE A 115 2.49 -19.47 -6.10
C ILE A 115 0.99 -19.80 -6.03
N VAL A 116 0.62 -20.99 -5.58
CA VAL A 116 -0.79 -21.39 -5.42
C VAL A 116 -1.50 -20.43 -4.45
N LEU A 117 -0.90 -20.11 -3.31
CA LEU A 117 -1.46 -19.14 -2.36
C LEU A 117 -1.62 -17.75 -2.98
N LEU A 118 -0.65 -17.26 -3.74
CA LEU A 118 -0.74 -15.96 -4.42
C LEU A 118 -1.85 -15.95 -5.46
N VAL A 119 -1.95 -16.99 -6.30
CA VAL A 119 -3.00 -17.12 -7.32
C VAL A 119 -4.38 -17.23 -6.69
N LEU A 120 -4.53 -18.05 -5.65
CA LEU A 120 -5.79 -18.17 -4.91
C LEU A 120 -6.16 -16.86 -4.21
N SER A 121 -5.20 -16.17 -3.60
CA SER A 121 -5.44 -14.87 -2.97
C SER A 121 -5.94 -13.85 -4.00
N PHE A 122 -5.31 -13.79 -5.18
CA PHE A 122 -5.75 -12.92 -6.27
C PHE A 122 -7.15 -13.28 -6.79
N ALA A 123 -7.48 -14.56 -6.91
CA ALA A 123 -8.77 -15.00 -7.45
C ALA A 123 -9.93 -14.90 -6.45
N LEU A 124 -9.67 -15.12 -5.16
CA LEU A 124 -10.69 -15.28 -4.13
C LEU A 124 -10.90 -14.03 -3.26
N ILE A 125 -9.88 -13.17 -3.10
CA ILE A 125 -10.02 -11.95 -2.30
C ILE A 125 -10.82 -10.91 -3.09
N ARG A 126 -11.90 -10.39 -2.50
CA ARG A 126 -12.82 -9.41 -3.07
C ARG A 126 -12.93 -8.18 -2.16
N GLU A 127 -13.24 -7.02 -2.75
CA GLU A 127 -13.36 -5.73 -2.06
C GLU A 127 -14.33 -5.72 -0.87
N LYS A 128 -15.35 -6.59 -0.87
CA LYS A 128 -16.36 -6.66 0.20
C LYS A 128 -15.85 -7.31 1.48
N GLN A 129 -14.74 -8.06 1.42
CA GLN A 129 -14.18 -8.75 2.58
C GLN A 129 -13.43 -7.77 3.50
N ALA A 130 -13.25 -8.16 4.77
CA ALA A 130 -12.47 -7.37 5.73
C ALA A 130 -10.97 -7.48 5.41
N PHE A 131 -10.48 -6.61 4.53
CA PHE A 131 -9.07 -6.50 4.14
C PHE A 131 -8.41 -5.30 4.84
N PRO A 132 -7.18 -5.40 5.39
CA PRO A 132 -6.25 -6.54 5.32
C PRO A 132 -6.70 -7.75 6.14
N GLY A 133 -7.00 -7.53 7.44
CA GLY A 133 -7.47 -8.57 8.35
C GLY A 133 -6.62 -9.84 8.33
N ILE A 134 -7.24 -10.97 8.65
CA ILE A 134 -6.59 -12.29 8.57
C ILE A 134 -6.41 -12.77 7.12
N ILE A 135 -7.25 -12.29 6.19
CA ILE A 135 -7.22 -12.73 4.79
C ILE A 135 -5.94 -12.30 4.08
N ALA A 136 -5.31 -11.21 4.52
CA ALA A 136 -3.98 -10.78 4.07
C ALA A 136 -2.86 -11.76 4.45
N ALA A 137 -3.07 -12.68 5.40
CA ALA A 137 -2.09 -13.73 5.73
C ALA A 137 -1.83 -14.65 4.54
N ALA A 138 -2.84 -14.95 3.72
CA ALA A 138 -2.67 -15.83 2.57
C ALA A 138 -1.67 -15.28 1.53
N PRO A 139 -1.80 -14.04 1.01
CA PRO A 139 -0.81 -13.50 0.08
C PRO A 139 0.54 -13.24 0.74
N VAL A 140 0.59 -12.87 2.03
CA VAL A 140 1.86 -12.66 2.76
C VAL A 140 2.63 -13.98 2.90
N LEU A 141 1.97 -15.05 3.34
CA LEU A 141 2.58 -16.38 3.40
C LEU A 141 2.97 -16.87 2.01
N GLY A 142 2.14 -16.61 1.01
CA GLY A 142 2.45 -16.91 -0.39
C GLY A 142 3.76 -16.27 -0.84
N ALA A 143 3.93 -14.97 -0.58
CA ALA A 143 5.14 -14.23 -0.89
C ALA A 143 6.36 -14.76 -0.09
N VAL A 144 6.22 -14.96 1.22
CA VAL A 144 7.28 -15.51 2.09
C VAL A 144 7.77 -16.86 1.57
N LEU A 145 6.87 -17.77 1.18
CA LEU A 145 7.25 -19.09 0.66
C LEU A 145 7.97 -19.01 -0.70
N VAL A 146 7.53 -18.14 -1.61
CA VAL A 146 8.21 -17.92 -2.90
C VAL A 146 9.61 -17.31 -2.71
N ILE A 147 9.76 -16.41 -1.73
CA ILE A 147 11.05 -15.80 -1.41
C ILE A 147 11.97 -16.83 -0.75
N ALA A 148 11.49 -17.58 0.25
CA ALA A 148 12.22 -18.62 0.99
C ALA A 148 12.73 -19.75 0.09
N ALA A 149 12.02 -20.04 -1.00
CA ALA A 149 12.46 -20.97 -2.03
C ALA A 149 13.78 -20.55 -2.71
N GLY A 150 14.22 -19.29 -2.54
CA GLY A 150 15.56 -18.84 -2.89
C GLY A 150 15.90 -19.04 -4.38
N ARG A 151 17.16 -19.33 -4.70
CA ARG A 151 17.60 -19.74 -6.06
C ARG A 151 17.58 -21.27 -6.24
N THR A 152 17.23 -22.02 -5.19
CA THR A 152 17.29 -23.48 -5.17
C THR A 152 16.08 -24.12 -5.88
N ALA A 153 14.97 -23.39 -6.01
CA ALA A 153 13.80 -23.85 -6.75
C ALA A 153 13.96 -23.75 -8.28
N VAL A 154 13.75 -24.88 -8.97
CA VAL A 154 13.91 -25.00 -10.43
C VAL A 154 12.89 -24.14 -11.17
N PHE A 155 11.63 -24.18 -10.73
CA PHE A 155 10.53 -23.43 -11.34
C PHE A 155 10.71 -21.92 -11.23
N LYS A 156 11.27 -21.42 -10.12
CA LYS A 156 11.54 -20.00 -9.97
C LYS A 156 12.59 -19.51 -10.97
N THR A 157 13.64 -20.30 -11.17
CA THR A 157 14.67 -19.99 -12.17
C THR A 157 14.07 -19.95 -13.57
N LEU A 158 13.16 -20.87 -13.89
CA LEU A 158 12.55 -20.93 -15.23
C LEU A 158 11.56 -19.78 -15.51
N ILE A 159 10.69 -19.45 -14.54
CA ILE A 159 9.62 -18.47 -14.73
C ILE A 159 10.08 -17.06 -14.43
N PHE A 160 10.74 -16.83 -13.28
CA PHE A 160 11.04 -15.48 -12.80
C PHE A 160 12.43 -14.97 -13.21
N SER A 161 13.30 -15.83 -13.77
CA SER A 161 14.65 -15.41 -14.22
C SER A 161 14.77 -15.26 -15.73
N ASN A 162 13.65 -15.33 -16.48
CA ASN A 162 13.66 -15.05 -17.91
C ASN A 162 13.85 -13.53 -18.18
N ARG A 163 14.34 -13.18 -19.36
CA ARG A 163 14.67 -11.79 -19.72
C ARG A 163 13.49 -10.83 -19.62
N ILE A 164 12.28 -11.29 -19.95
CA ILE A 164 11.06 -10.47 -19.92
C ILE A 164 10.65 -10.20 -18.47
N ALA A 165 10.59 -11.24 -17.64
CA ALA A 165 10.28 -11.11 -16.21
C ALA A 165 11.27 -10.19 -15.50
N VAL A 166 12.57 -10.32 -15.80
CA VAL A 166 13.60 -9.43 -15.28
C VAL A 166 13.41 -8.00 -15.80
N ALA A 167 13.12 -7.81 -17.09
CA ALA A 167 12.90 -6.47 -17.66
C ALA A 167 11.70 -5.76 -17.00
N ILE A 168 10.58 -6.47 -16.81
CA ILE A 168 9.42 -5.95 -16.08
C ILE A 168 9.81 -5.61 -14.63
N GLY A 169 10.56 -6.49 -13.97
CA GLY A 169 11.06 -6.26 -12.61
C GLY A 169 11.94 -5.02 -12.50
N LEU A 170 12.78 -4.75 -13.51
CA LEU A 170 13.66 -3.58 -13.55
C LEU A 170 12.92 -2.26 -13.67
N ILE A 171 11.78 -2.22 -14.38
CA ILE A 171 10.96 -1.02 -14.53
C ILE A 171 9.81 -0.95 -13.53
N SER A 172 9.69 -1.91 -12.61
CA SER A 172 8.51 -2.05 -11.75
C SER A 172 8.30 -0.85 -10.82
N TYR A 173 9.39 -0.29 -10.26
CA TYR A 173 9.34 0.91 -9.44
C TYR A 173 8.89 2.16 -10.21
N PRO A 174 9.52 2.58 -11.32
CA PRO A 174 9.03 3.73 -12.07
C PRO A 174 7.65 3.48 -12.71
N LEU A 175 7.29 2.23 -13.02
CA LEU A 175 5.95 1.88 -13.47
C LEU A 175 4.92 2.11 -12.35
N TYR A 176 5.24 1.70 -11.12
CA TYR A 176 4.43 2.01 -9.94
C TYR A 176 4.23 3.52 -9.78
N LEU A 177 5.24 4.35 -10.03
CA LEU A 177 5.12 5.81 -9.98
C LEU A 177 4.25 6.40 -11.10
N TRP A 178 4.32 5.89 -12.33
CA TRP A 178 3.63 6.50 -13.47
C TRP A 178 2.21 5.99 -13.72
N HIS A 179 1.92 4.71 -13.44
CA HIS A 179 0.63 4.13 -13.85
C HIS A 179 -0.57 4.81 -13.19
N TRP A 180 -0.49 5.10 -11.88
CA TRP A 180 -1.62 5.65 -11.13
C TRP A 180 -1.88 7.13 -11.44
N PRO A 181 -0.89 8.05 -11.46
CA PRO A 181 -1.13 9.43 -11.84
C PRO A 181 -1.75 9.56 -13.22
N LEU A 182 -1.29 8.78 -14.21
CA LEU A 182 -1.84 8.81 -15.57
C LEU A 182 -3.32 8.39 -15.57
N LEU A 183 -3.68 7.32 -14.87
CA LEU A 183 -5.06 6.86 -14.75
C LEU A 183 -5.94 7.85 -13.98
N SER A 184 -5.42 8.42 -12.90
CA SER A 184 -6.09 9.44 -12.09
C SER A 184 -6.36 10.71 -12.89
N PHE A 185 -5.37 11.22 -13.64
CA PHE A 185 -5.59 12.36 -14.53
C PHE A 185 -6.58 12.05 -15.66
N GLY A 186 -6.55 10.83 -16.20
CA GLY A 186 -7.57 10.38 -17.15
C GLY A 186 -8.98 10.47 -16.57
N TYR A 187 -9.16 10.05 -15.31
CA TYR A 187 -10.43 10.17 -14.59
C TYR A 187 -10.84 11.64 -14.33
N ILE A 188 -9.90 12.47 -13.88
CA ILE A 188 -10.15 13.89 -13.58
C ILE A 188 -10.59 14.65 -14.83
N ILE A 189 -9.88 14.47 -15.95
CA ILE A 189 -10.18 15.17 -17.21
C ILE A 189 -11.48 14.64 -17.83
N GLY A 190 -11.71 13.34 -17.74
CA GLY A 190 -12.92 12.71 -18.28
C GLY A 190 -14.17 12.92 -17.42
N HIS A 191 -14.02 13.37 -16.17
CA HIS A 191 -15.05 13.43 -15.14
C HIS A 191 -15.80 12.11 -14.87
N ASP A 192 -15.28 11.00 -15.39
CA ASP A 192 -15.78 9.64 -15.24
C ASP A 192 -14.65 8.64 -15.54
N THR A 193 -14.90 7.36 -15.28
CA THR A 193 -13.98 6.28 -15.57
C THR A 193 -13.69 6.22 -17.08
N PRO A 194 -12.44 6.40 -17.54
CA PRO A 194 -12.15 6.51 -18.98
C PRO A 194 -12.60 5.27 -19.76
N ALA A 195 -12.87 5.42 -21.06
CA ALA A 195 -13.14 4.28 -21.93
C ALA A 195 -11.97 3.27 -21.88
N LYS A 196 -12.25 1.99 -22.15
CA LYS A 196 -11.26 0.90 -22.00
C LYS A 196 -10.02 1.16 -22.85
N GLU A 197 -10.23 1.67 -24.05
CA GLU A 197 -9.21 2.02 -25.04
C GLU A 197 -8.26 3.09 -24.47
N VAL A 198 -8.84 4.11 -23.81
CA VAL A 198 -8.07 5.18 -23.15
C VAL A 198 -7.26 4.61 -21.98
N ARG A 199 -7.83 3.71 -21.16
CA ARG A 199 -7.09 3.08 -20.06
C ARG A 199 -5.92 2.24 -20.55
N PHE A 200 -6.11 1.46 -21.62
CA PHE A 200 -5.02 0.71 -22.25
C PHE A 200 -3.94 1.64 -22.83
N ALA A 201 -4.33 2.74 -23.45
CA ALA A 201 -3.39 3.75 -23.95
C ALA A 201 -2.59 4.40 -22.80
N LEU A 202 -3.24 4.77 -21.70
CA LEU A 202 -2.60 5.32 -20.50
C LEU A 202 -1.65 4.31 -19.84
N LEU A 203 -2.03 3.03 -19.79
CA LEU A 203 -1.17 1.97 -19.27
C LEU A 203 0.04 1.71 -20.19
N ALA A 204 -0.15 1.73 -21.50
CA ALA A 204 0.96 1.63 -22.45
C ALA A 204 1.92 2.83 -22.31
N ALA A 205 1.36 4.04 -22.17
CA ALA A 205 2.14 5.25 -21.93
C ALA A 205 2.93 5.17 -20.62
N SER A 206 2.35 4.65 -19.54
CA SER A 206 3.06 4.49 -18.26
C SER A 206 4.22 3.50 -18.36
N VAL A 207 4.10 2.42 -19.14
CA VAL A 207 5.21 1.49 -19.42
C VAL A 207 6.34 2.18 -20.19
N VAL A 208 6.01 2.98 -21.20
CA VAL A 208 7.01 3.75 -21.97
C VAL A 208 7.73 4.76 -21.06
N LEU A 209 6.98 5.54 -20.29
CA LEU A 209 7.53 6.50 -19.33
C LEU A 209 8.39 5.79 -18.28
N ALA A 210 7.94 4.66 -17.75
CA ALA A 210 8.70 3.88 -16.78
C ALA A 210 10.02 3.36 -17.36
N ALA A 211 10.01 2.86 -18.59
CA ALA A 211 11.23 2.41 -19.27
C ALA A 211 12.20 3.57 -19.52
N LEU A 212 11.70 4.74 -19.96
CA LEU A 212 12.51 5.94 -20.14
C LEU A 212 13.10 6.43 -18.82
N THR A 213 12.30 6.52 -17.76
CA THR A 213 12.76 6.87 -16.41
C THR A 213 13.85 5.90 -15.93
N TYR A 214 13.63 4.59 -16.10
CA TYR A 214 14.62 3.59 -15.74
C TYR A 214 15.95 3.78 -16.51
N MET A 215 15.87 3.94 -17.84
CA MET A 215 17.06 4.03 -18.68
C MET A 215 17.84 5.34 -18.52
N ILE A 216 17.14 6.46 -18.37
CA ILE A 216 17.71 7.82 -18.41
C ILE A 216 18.06 8.32 -17.00
N ILE A 217 17.28 7.96 -15.98
CA ILE A 217 17.43 8.47 -14.62
C ILE A 217 17.97 7.39 -13.69
N GLU A 218 17.23 6.29 -13.53
CA GLU A 218 17.54 5.29 -12.50
C GLU A 218 18.86 4.56 -12.77
N LYS A 219 19.06 4.03 -13.98
CA LYS A 219 20.24 3.25 -14.36
C LYS A 219 21.53 4.08 -14.24
N PRO A 220 21.62 5.33 -14.73
CA PRO A 220 22.80 6.17 -14.53
C PRO A 220 23.11 6.48 -13.05
N ILE A 221 22.08 6.72 -12.23
CA ILE A 221 22.26 6.99 -10.80
C ILE A 221 22.73 5.72 -10.07
N ARG A 222 22.06 4.58 -10.31
CA ARG A 222 22.34 3.30 -9.66
C ARG A 222 23.75 2.77 -9.92
N PHE A 223 24.22 2.89 -11.16
CA PHE A 223 25.54 2.41 -11.57
C PHE A 223 26.63 3.49 -11.55
N GLY A 224 26.40 4.60 -10.83
CA GLY A 224 27.45 5.53 -10.42
C GLY A 224 27.98 6.44 -11.53
N ARG A 225 27.18 6.75 -12.55
CA ARG A 225 27.57 7.73 -13.59
C ARG A 225 27.70 9.15 -13.03
N PHE A 226 27.09 9.41 -11.88
CA PHE A 226 27.13 10.70 -11.18
C PHE A 226 27.73 10.57 -9.78
N ARG A 227 28.39 11.64 -9.31
CA ARG A 227 28.83 11.73 -7.90
C ARG A 227 27.59 11.75 -7.00
N LYS A 228 27.61 11.03 -5.88
CA LYS A 228 26.46 10.95 -4.95
C LYS A 228 25.94 12.33 -4.52
N SER A 229 26.83 13.29 -4.27
CA SER A 229 26.47 14.67 -3.92
C SER A 229 25.77 15.42 -5.07
N ALA A 230 26.17 15.17 -6.32
CA ALA A 230 25.55 15.78 -7.50
C ALA A 230 24.12 15.27 -7.77
N VAL A 231 23.70 14.20 -7.09
CA VAL A 231 22.33 13.68 -7.13
C VAL A 231 21.57 14.07 -5.86
N ALA A 232 22.19 13.89 -4.69
CA ALA A 232 21.53 14.11 -3.40
C ALA A 232 21.15 15.57 -3.14
N VAL A 233 22.04 16.52 -3.48
CA VAL A 233 21.79 17.96 -3.25
C VAL A 233 20.61 18.48 -4.08
N PRO A 234 20.53 18.26 -5.41
CA PRO A 234 19.37 18.72 -6.17
C PRO A 234 18.08 17.99 -5.78
N LEU A 235 18.12 16.70 -5.46
CA LEU A 235 16.93 15.98 -4.97
C LEU A 235 16.42 16.59 -3.66
N PHE A 236 17.31 16.85 -2.70
CA PHE A 236 16.93 17.49 -1.44
C PHE A 236 16.36 18.89 -1.69
N ALA A 237 16.99 19.70 -2.54
CA ALA A 237 16.50 21.01 -2.89
C ALA A 237 15.10 20.97 -3.54
N ILE A 238 14.87 20.02 -4.46
CA ILE A 238 13.56 19.82 -5.10
C ILE A 238 12.53 19.40 -4.06
N MET A 239 12.86 18.46 -3.16
CA MET A 239 11.95 18.02 -2.10
C MET A 239 11.58 19.15 -1.14
N THR A 240 12.56 19.96 -0.71
CA THR A 240 12.32 21.13 0.13
C THR A 240 11.49 22.17 -0.61
N PHE A 241 11.76 22.42 -1.89
CA PHE A 241 10.99 23.35 -2.71
C PHE A 241 9.53 22.90 -2.87
N ILE A 242 9.29 21.64 -3.22
CA ILE A 242 7.93 21.07 -3.35
C ILE A 242 7.21 21.14 -2.01
N GLY A 243 7.88 20.80 -0.90
CA GLY A 243 7.31 20.89 0.45
C GLY A 243 6.94 22.33 0.82
N ALA A 244 7.82 23.29 0.54
CA ALA A 244 7.58 24.72 0.81
C ALA A 244 6.46 25.29 -0.07
N ALA A 245 6.44 24.94 -1.36
CA ALA A 245 5.38 25.33 -2.27
C ALA A 245 4.03 24.75 -1.85
N GLY A 246 4.00 23.47 -1.48
CA GLY A 246 2.79 22.81 -0.96
C GLY A 246 2.29 23.47 0.33
N TYR A 247 3.19 23.78 1.27
CA TYR A 247 2.84 24.52 2.48
C TYR A 247 2.24 25.89 2.16
N TRP A 248 2.89 26.65 1.28
CA TRP A 248 2.43 27.98 0.86
C TRP A 248 1.05 27.95 0.21
N VAL A 249 0.79 26.99 -0.69
CA VAL A 249 -0.53 26.79 -1.30
C VAL A 249 -1.58 26.43 -0.25
N SER A 250 -1.23 25.56 0.72
CA SER A 250 -2.16 25.17 1.78
C SER A 250 -2.56 26.34 2.69
N GLU A 251 -1.61 27.21 3.02
CA GLU A 251 -1.83 28.42 3.81
C GLU A 251 -2.73 29.40 3.04
N GLN A 252 -2.47 29.59 1.75
CA GLN A 252 -3.27 30.46 0.90
C GLN A 252 -4.71 29.94 0.71
N ALA A 253 -4.89 28.63 0.57
CA ALA A 253 -6.20 28.01 0.50
C ALA A 253 -7.00 28.19 1.80
N GLN A 254 -6.35 28.13 2.97
CA GLN A 254 -6.98 28.40 4.25
C GLN A 254 -7.40 29.87 4.42
N HIS A 255 -6.63 30.81 3.86
CA HIS A 255 -6.96 32.24 3.88
C HIS A 255 -8.00 32.67 2.84
N ALA A 256 -8.14 31.95 1.73
CA ALA A 256 -9.07 32.26 0.65
C ALA A 256 -10.50 31.72 0.86
N LEU A 257 -10.71 30.79 1.80
CA LEU A 257 -12.03 30.26 2.10
C LEU A 257 -12.82 31.23 3.00
N PRO A 258 -14.04 31.66 2.62
CA PRO A 258 -14.91 32.43 3.51
C PRO A 258 -15.11 31.67 4.82
N ARG A 259 -14.99 32.37 5.96
CA ARG A 259 -15.10 31.80 7.32
C ARG A 259 -16.42 31.04 7.55
N ASP A 260 -17.42 31.27 6.71
CA ASP A 260 -18.74 30.64 6.75
C ASP A 260 -18.71 29.17 6.30
N VAL A 261 -17.73 28.76 5.48
CA VAL A 261 -17.57 27.36 5.03
C VAL A 261 -16.73 26.54 6.00
N ALA A 262 -15.85 27.19 6.78
CA ALA A 262 -15.03 26.54 7.80
C ALA A 262 -15.86 25.96 8.97
N GLN A 263 -17.11 26.41 9.16
CA GLN A 263 -18.05 25.84 10.15
C GLN A 263 -18.91 24.70 9.61
N VAL A 264 -18.88 24.40 8.30
CA VAL A 264 -19.66 23.30 7.69
C VAL A 264 -18.87 21.98 7.67
N GLY A 265 -17.57 22.01 7.98
CA GLY A 265 -16.71 20.84 8.08
C GLY A 265 -16.62 20.29 9.50
N VAL A 266 -17.60 19.45 9.88
CA VAL A 266 -17.54 18.20 10.66
C VAL A 266 -18.94 17.98 11.26
N PRO A 267 -19.86 17.27 10.60
CA PRO A 267 -20.82 16.47 11.35
C PRO A 267 -19.99 15.33 11.94
N VAL A 268 -19.65 15.43 13.22
CA VAL A 268 -19.40 14.23 14.02
C VAL A 268 -20.64 13.38 13.79
N ALA A 269 -20.48 12.18 13.24
CA ALA A 269 -21.58 11.27 13.03
C ALA A 269 -22.25 11.05 14.40
N GLU A 270 -23.33 11.80 14.65
CA GLU A 270 -24.16 11.66 15.81
C GLU A 270 -24.92 10.35 15.62
N ASN A 271 -24.31 9.29 16.14
CA ASN A 271 -24.93 8.09 16.66
C ASN A 271 -26.38 7.86 16.19
N THR A 272 -26.56 7.37 14.96
CA THR A 272 -27.88 6.88 14.54
C THR A 272 -28.15 5.56 15.26
N ALA A 273 -28.89 5.66 16.35
CA ALA A 273 -29.56 4.57 17.04
C ALA A 273 -30.33 3.66 16.04
N PRO A 274 -30.50 2.36 16.35
CA PRO A 274 -31.20 1.44 15.46
C PRO A 274 -32.68 1.85 15.27
N PRO A 275 -33.29 1.57 14.10
CA PRO A 275 -34.61 2.08 13.77
C PRO A 275 -35.66 1.54 14.73
N GLN A 276 -36.32 2.44 15.47
CA GLN A 276 -37.53 2.12 16.21
C GLN A 276 -38.65 1.77 15.20
N LYS A 277 -39.26 0.60 15.38
CA LYS A 277 -40.47 0.19 14.68
C LYS A 277 -41.60 1.17 15.02
N GLU A 278 -41.98 1.98 14.07
CA GLU A 278 -43.17 2.81 14.18
C GLU A 278 -44.41 1.93 13.99
N SER A 279 -45.07 1.59 15.10
CA SER A 279 -46.37 0.93 15.12
C SER A 279 -47.44 1.88 14.60
N ARG A 280 -47.94 1.64 13.37
CA ARG A 280 -49.11 2.34 12.84
C ARG A 280 -50.36 1.97 13.63
N HIS A 281 -50.78 2.85 14.52
CA HIS A 281 -52.16 2.93 14.97
C HIS A 281 -53.02 3.42 13.78
N VAL A 282 -53.83 2.52 13.23
CA VAL A 282 -54.91 2.87 12.30
C VAL A 282 -56.16 3.09 13.15
N THR A 283 -56.47 4.35 13.42
CA THR A 283 -57.82 4.78 13.78
C THR A 283 -58.46 5.40 12.55
N ARG A 284 -59.46 4.73 11.98
CA ARG A 284 -60.45 5.38 11.13
C ARG A 284 -61.81 4.75 11.40
N ASP A 285 -62.56 5.44 12.25
CA ASP A 285 -63.96 5.16 12.55
C ASP A 285 -64.86 5.71 11.41
N GLY A 286 -65.89 4.94 11.10
CA GLY A 286 -67.23 5.40 10.74
C GLY A 286 -67.49 6.06 9.38
N ARG A 287 -68.08 5.27 8.45
CA ARG A 287 -69.48 5.40 7.96
C ARG A 287 -69.64 5.02 6.47
N SER A 288 -70.28 3.88 6.21
CA SER A 288 -71.43 3.76 5.30
C SER A 288 -71.96 2.32 5.28
N LEU A 289 -73.21 2.17 5.73
CA LEU A 289 -74.12 1.02 5.70
C LEU A 289 -73.86 -0.13 6.68
#